data_AF-A0A8S3A4E8-F1
#
_entry.id   AF-A0A8S3A4E8-F1
#
_cell.length_a   1.000
_cell.length_b   1.000
_cell.length_c   1.000
_cell.angle_alpha   90.00
_cell.angle_beta   90.00
_cell.angle_gamma   90.00
#
_symmetry.space_group_name_H-M   'P 1'
#
loop_
_entity.id
_entity.type
_entity.pdbx_description
1 polymer ?
#
loop_
_entity_poly.entity_id
_entity_poly.type
_entity_poly.pdbx_seq_one_letter_code
_entity_poly.pdbx_strand_id
1 'polypeptide(L)'
;MRDQIEQLTDHIENPMEKQQIQATLWKYGKLFDGRQPSVIKTTYQHAIDTGNHRPVYTPPYRQSQKDQEILIQETNKLLKQ
;
A
#
# COMPACT_ATOMS: atom_id res chain seq x y z
N MET A 1 7.66 10.79 11.03
CA MET A 1 6.38 10.12 11.33
C MET A 1 5.71 10.74 12.54
N ARG A 2 6.44 10.94 13.64
CA ARG A 2 5.91 11.66 14.82
C ARG A 2 5.40 13.06 14.48
N ASP A 3 6.19 13.85 13.77
CA ASP A 3 5.80 15.20 13.33
C ASP A 3 4.55 15.21 12.44
N GLN A 4 4.38 14.17 11.61
CA GLN A 4 3.21 14.01 10.75
C GLN A 4 1.96 13.65 11.57
N ILE A 5 2.11 12.80 12.60
CA ILE A 5 1.02 12.45 13.52
C ILE A 5 0.61 13.68 14.34
N GLU A 6 1.56 14.51 14.77
CA GLU A 6 1.30 15.76 15.47
C GLU A 6 0.54 16.75 14.58
N GLN A 7 0.96 16.93 13.32
CA GLN A 7 0.24 17.75 12.34
C GLN A 7 -1.18 17.23 12.07
N LEU A 8 -1.35 15.91 11.91
CA LEU A 8 -2.65 15.30 11.62
C LEU A 8 -3.61 15.36 12.80
N THR A 9 -3.11 15.41 14.04
CA THR A 9 -3.93 15.47 15.25
C THR A 9 -4.11 16.90 15.76
N ASP A 10 -3.63 17.90 15.04
CA ASP A 10 -3.58 19.27 15.56
C ASP A 10 -4.96 19.91 15.72
N HIS A 11 -5.89 19.54 14.85
CA HIS A 11 -7.28 20.00 14.84
C HIS A 11 -8.14 19.48 16.00
N ILE A 12 -7.61 18.60 16.86
CA ILE A 12 -8.35 18.00 17.97
C ILE A 12 -8.30 18.96 19.16
N GLU A 13 -9.45 19.55 19.50
CA GLU A 13 -9.58 20.55 20.57
C GLU A 13 -9.40 19.96 21.98
N ASN A 14 -9.88 18.73 22.20
CA ASN A 14 -9.75 18.06 23.50
C ASN A 14 -8.31 17.52 23.68
N PRO A 15 -7.52 18.07 24.63
CA PRO A 15 -6.12 17.68 24.80
C PRO A 15 -5.97 16.22 25.23
N MET A 16 -6.95 15.67 25.97
CA MET A 16 -6.90 14.30 26.46
C MET A 16 -7.11 13.29 25.33
N GLU A 17 -8.07 13.56 24.44
CA GLU A 17 -8.34 12.74 23.26
C GLU A 17 -7.20 12.83 22.25
N LYS A 18 -6.66 14.04 22.03
CA LYS A 18 -5.48 14.27 21.18
C LYS A 18 -4.32 13.38 21.62
N GLN A 19 -4.02 13.37 22.92
CA GLN A 19 -2.94 12.57 23.48
C GLN A 19 -3.19 11.06 23.35
N GLN A 20 -4.42 10.59 23.57
CA GLN A 20 -4.78 9.17 23.41
C GLN A 20 -4.63 8.69 21.96
N ILE A 21 -5.06 9.53 21.00
CA ILE A 21 -4.97 9.23 19.57
C ILE A 21 -3.51 9.22 19.13
N GLN A 22 -2.72 10.23 19.53
CA GLN A 22 -1.28 10.27 19.26
C GLN A 22 -0.55 9.04 19.82
N ALA A 23 -0.83 8.67 21.08
CA ALA A 23 -0.25 7.49 21.71
C ALA A 23 -0.59 6.19 20.96
N THR A 24 -1.82 6.06 20.49
CA THR A 24 -2.28 4.91 19.70
C THR A 24 -1.56 4.84 18.35
N LEU A 25 -1.49 5.97 17.64
CA LEU A 25 -0.82 6.07 16.34
C LEU A 25 0.69 5.85 16.45
N TRP A 26 1.33 6.27 17.55
CA TRP A 26 2.73 5.96 17.80
C TRP A 26 2.94 4.48 18.09
N LYS A 27 2.08 3.88 18.92
CA LYS A 27 2.15 2.44 19.27
C LYS A 27 1.99 1.55 18.05
N TYR A 28 1.06 1.89 17.16
CA TYR A 28 0.76 1.10 15.96
C TYR A 28 1.31 1.72 14.67
N GLY A 29 2.26 2.65 14.77
CA GLY A 29 2.73 3.46 13.62
C GLY A 29 3.17 2.61 12.43
N LYS A 30 3.80 1.46 12.68
CA LYS A 30 4.22 0.51 11.63
C LYS A 30 3.06 0.02 10.75
N LEU A 31 1.84 -0.07 11.27
CA LEU A 31 0.65 -0.49 10.51
C LEU A 31 0.12 0.62 9.60
N PHE A 32 0.39 1.87 9.94
CA PHE A 32 -0.07 3.06 9.24
C PHE A 32 1.04 3.75 8.44
N ASP A 33 2.22 3.13 8.33
CA ASP A 33 3.31 3.66 7.53
C ASP A 33 3.05 3.43 6.04
N GLY A 34 2.40 4.40 5.39
CA GLY A 34 2.16 4.37 3.95
C GLY A 34 3.38 4.72 3.10
N ARG A 35 4.53 5.05 3.71
CA ARG A 35 5.74 5.49 2.97
C ARG A 35 6.45 4.33 2.29
N GLN A 36 6.34 3.13 2.86
CA GLN A 36 6.95 1.93 2.33
C GLN A 36 5.91 0.83 2.23
N PRO A 37 5.86 0.09 1.11
CA PRO A 37 5.06 -1.12 1.04
C PRO A 37 5.57 -2.11 2.10
N SER A 38 4.64 -2.75 2.81
CA SER A 38 4.97 -3.80 3.78
C SER A 38 4.65 -5.16 3.19
N VAL A 39 5.60 -6.10 3.30
CA VAL A 39 5.40 -7.50 2.91
C VAL A 39 5.06 -8.29 4.16
N ILE A 40 3.85 -8.87 4.19
CA ILE A 40 3.44 -9.76 5.27
C ILE A 40 4.06 -11.14 5.01
N LYS A 41 5.05 -11.52 5.83
CA LYS A 41 5.59 -12.88 5.85
C LYS A 41 4.62 -13.79 6.61
N THR A 42 3.56 -14.23 5.95
CA THR A 42 2.65 -15.24 6.49
C THR A 42 3.13 -16.65 6.13
N THR A 43 2.87 -17.62 7.00
CA THR A 43 3.13 -19.05 6.71
C THR A 43 2.18 -19.58 5.64
N TYR A 44 1.01 -18.97 5.49
CA TYR A 44 -0.01 -19.39 4.53
C TYR A 44 0.25 -18.75 3.17
N GLN A 45 0.72 -19.54 2.20
CA GLN A 45 0.86 -19.09 0.83
C GLN A 45 -0.52 -19.00 0.17
N HIS A 46 -0.78 -17.92 -0.56
CA HIS A 46 -1.99 -17.84 -1.38
C HIS A 46 -1.93 -18.90 -2.48
N ALA A 47 -2.78 -19.91 -2.37
CA ALA A 47 -3.00 -20.90 -3.42
C ALA A 47 -4.24 -20.50 -4.23
N ILE A 48 -4.09 -20.45 -5.56
CA ILE A 48 -5.21 -20.27 -6.48
C ILE A 48 -5.55 -21.65 -7.03
N ASP A 49 -6.70 -22.21 -6.62
CA ASP A 49 -7.19 -23.47 -7.16
C ASP A 49 -7.88 -23.22 -8.51
N THR A 50 -7.24 -23.68 -9.58
CA THR A 50 -7.76 -23.57 -10.94
C THR A 50 -8.57 -24.79 -11.37
N GLY A 51 -8.63 -25.85 -10.56
CA GLY A 51 -9.21 -27.14 -10.94
C GLY A 51 -8.71 -27.60 -12.32
N ASN A 52 -9.65 -27.93 -13.21
CA ASN A 52 -9.36 -28.37 -14.58
C ASN A 52 -9.45 -27.25 -15.63
N HIS A 53 -9.53 -25.98 -15.22
CA HIS A 53 -9.63 -24.87 -16.15
C HIS A 53 -8.30 -24.65 -16.88
N ARG A 54 -8.38 -24.46 -18.19
CA ARG A 54 -7.19 -24.14 -19.00
C ARG A 54 -6.72 -22.72 -18.71
N PRO A 55 -5.41 -22.43 -18.80
CA PRO A 55 -4.90 -21.07 -18.73
C PRO A 55 -5.59 -20.19 -19.77
N VAL A 56 -6.04 -19.00 -19.35
CA VAL A 56 -6.59 -18.01 -20.26
C VAL A 56 -5.45 -17.17 -20.81
N TYR A 57 -5.34 -17.12 -22.13
CA TYR A 57 -4.43 -16.21 -22.82
C TYR A 57 -5.24 -15.21 -23.64
N THR A 58 -5.02 -13.93 -23.36
CA THR A 58 -5.60 -12.82 -24.13
C THR A 58 -4.46 -11.89 -24.52
N PRO A 59 -4.30 -11.54 -25.81
CA PRO A 59 -3.28 -10.59 -26.22
C PRO A 59 -3.53 -9.22 -25.57
N PRO A 60 -2.48 -8.45 -25.27
CA PRO A 60 -2.64 -7.12 -24.70
C PRO A 60 -3.39 -6.20 -25.67
N TYR A 61 -4.18 -5.28 -25.12
CA TYR A 61 -4.84 -4.27 -25.91
C TYR A 61 -3.83 -3.33 -26.57
N ARG A 62 -4.19 -2.77 -27.73
CA ARG A 62 -3.39 -1.70 -28.34
C ARG A 62 -3.46 -0.47 -27.44
N GLN A 63 -2.31 0.11 -27.15
CA GLN A 63 -2.19 1.31 -26.30
C GLN A 63 -1.55 2.44 -27.10
N SER A 64 -1.84 3.67 -26.68
CA SER A 64 -1.10 4.84 -27.20
C SER A 64 0.33 4.83 -26.67
N GLN A 65 1.25 5.51 -27.35
CA GLN A 65 2.63 5.64 -26.88
C GLN A 65 2.69 6.26 -25.47
N LYS A 66 1.87 7.28 -25.21
CA LYS A 66 1.80 7.94 -23.89
C LYS A 66 1.40 6.95 -22.79
N ASP A 67 0.41 6.11 -23.05
CA ASP A 67 -0.06 5.13 -22.06
C ASP A 67 0.99 4.03 -21.83
N GLN A 68 1.71 3.65 -22.89
CA GLN A 68 2.81 2.69 -22.79
C GLN A 68 3.96 3.24 -21.94
N GLU A 69 4.32 4.52 -22.09
CA GLU A 69 5.33 5.18 -21.26
C GLU A 69 4.93 5.20 -19.78
N ILE A 70 3.66 5.51 -19.48
CA ILE A 70 3.11 5.45 -18.10
C ILE A 70 3.20 4.02 -17.56
N LEU A 71 2.79 3.02 -18.35
CA LEU A 71 2.84 1.62 -17.94
C LEU A 71 4.27 1.18 -17.60
N ILE A 72 5.25 1.56 -18.44
CA ILE A 72 6.67 1.27 -18.20
C ILE A 72 7.16 1.94 -16.91
N GLN A 73 6.78 3.20 -16.67
CA GLN A 73 7.17 3.91 -15.44
C GLN A 73 6.62 3.23 -14.18
N GLU A 74 5.34 2.87 -14.17
CA GLU A 74 4.72 2.18 -13.02
C GLU A 74 5.31 0.77 -12.83
N THR A 75 5.54 0.02 -13.92
CA THR A 75 6.17 -1.30 -13.86
C THR A 75 7.58 -1.22 -13.27
N ASN A 76 8.36 -0.22 -13.67
CA ASN A 76 9.70 0.02 -13.12
C ASN A 76 9.68 0.40 -11.63
N LYS A 77 8.63 1.07 -11.14
CA LYS A 77 8.47 1.33 -9.70
C LYS A 77 8.25 0.04 -8.92
N LEU A 78 7.47 -0.89 -9.47
CA LEU A 78 7.18 -2.19 -8.84
C LEU A 78 8.41 -3.11 -8.84
N LEU A 79 9.20 -3.14 -9.92
CA LEU A 79 10.38 -4.00 -10.03
C LEU A 79 11.57 -3.57 -9.16
N LYS A 80 11.60 -2.31 -8.71
CA LYS A 80 12.67 -1.77 -7.85
C LYS A 80 12.38 -1.93 -6.35
N GLN A 81 11.23 -2.51 -5.98
CA GLN A 81 10.90 -2.87 -4.60
C GLN A 81 11.75 -4.05 -4.14
#